data_AF-A0A970IYB7-F1
#
_entry.id   AF-A0A970IYB7-F1
#
_cell.length_a   1.000
_cell.length_b   1.000
_cell.length_c   1.000
_cell.angle_alpha   90.00
_cell.angle_beta   90.00
_cell.angle_gamma   90.00
#
_symmetry.space_group_name_H-M   'P 1'
#
loop_
_entity.id
_entity.type
_entity.pdbx_description
1 polymer ?
#
loop_
_entity_poly.entity_id
_entity_poly.type
_entity_poly.pdbx_seq_one_letter_code
_entity_poly.pdbx_strand_id
1 'polypeptide(L)'
;MFLAIYDGENFNAANFSDALLITLFSMLLVFLILALLMFIISLLNYARPAKPAPKEMNWEELDEDARVAALVATVDYAEETKQDVRLVSVKKITKEGRK
;
A
#
# COMPACT_ATOMS: atom_id res chain seq x y z
N MET A 1 -7.50 45.88 0.12
CA MET A 1 -6.39 45.23 -0.63
C MET A 1 -6.84 44.47 -1.88
N PHE A 2 -8.09 44.01 -1.98
CA PHE A 2 -8.65 43.43 -3.22
C PHE A 2 -9.13 44.49 -4.25
N LEU A 3 -9.23 45.77 -3.87
CA LEU A 3 -9.68 46.88 -4.73
C LEU A 3 -8.60 47.45 -5.67
N ALA A 4 -7.31 47.09 -5.48
CA ALA A 4 -6.21 47.62 -6.29
C ALA A 4 -5.82 46.71 -7.48
N ILE A 5 -6.47 45.55 -7.63
CA ILE A 5 -6.19 44.58 -8.71
C ILE A 5 -7.20 44.72 -9.86
N TYR A 6 -8.26 45.52 -9.69
CA TYR A 6 -9.30 45.76 -10.69
C TYR A 6 -9.29 47.21 -11.20
N ASP A 7 -8.13 47.87 -11.16
CA ASP A 7 -7.98 49.20 -11.73
C ASP A 7 -7.79 49.06 -13.24
N GLY A 8 -8.89 49.33 -13.95
CA GLY A 8 -9.10 49.05 -15.37
C GLY A 8 -8.39 50.03 -16.31
N GLU A 9 -7.08 50.18 -16.20
CA GLU A 9 -6.33 51.11 -17.07
C GLU A 9 -5.13 50.49 -17.83
N ASN A 10 -5.02 49.17 -17.89
CA ASN A 10 -4.02 48.49 -18.74
C ASN A 10 -4.52 47.16 -19.29
N PHE A 11 -5.56 47.19 -20.14
CA PHE A 11 -5.95 46.05 -20.98
C PHE A 11 -4.92 45.87 -22.13
N ASN A 12 -3.64 45.78 -21.78
CA ASN A 12 -2.59 45.37 -22.70
C ASN A 12 -2.80 43.88 -23.00
N ALA A 13 -2.82 43.50 -24.28
CA ALA A 13 -2.93 42.10 -24.71
C ALA A 13 -1.91 41.17 -24.01
N ALA A 14 -0.80 41.74 -23.53
CA ALA A 14 0.20 41.06 -22.71
C ALA A 14 -0.37 40.49 -21.39
N ASN A 15 -1.17 41.25 -20.63
CA ASN A 15 -1.71 40.79 -19.34
C ASN A 15 -2.78 39.69 -19.53
N PHE A 16 -3.54 39.75 -20.62
CA PHE A 16 -4.50 38.70 -20.98
C PHE A 16 -3.79 37.40 -21.38
N SER A 17 -2.69 37.51 -22.15
CA SER A 17 -1.86 36.37 -22.54
C SER A 17 -1.22 35.70 -21.33
N ASP A 18 -0.69 36.47 -20.38
CA ASP A 18 -0.08 35.93 -19.17
C ASP A 18 -1.12 35.22 -18.28
N ALA A 19 -2.32 35.80 -18.14
CA ALA A 19 -3.42 35.16 -17.43
C ALA A 19 -3.89 33.88 -18.14
N LEU A 20 -3.88 33.83 -19.47
CA LEU A 20 -4.22 32.61 -20.22
C LEU A 20 -3.17 31.52 -19.99
N LEU A 21 -1.88 31.85 -20.11
CA LEU A 21 -0.78 30.91 -19.93
C LEU A 21 -0.74 30.35 -18.50
N ILE A 22 -0.94 31.19 -17.47
CA ILE A 22 -0.91 30.71 -16.07
C ILE A 22 -2.03 29.70 -15.79
N THR A 23 -3.23 29.91 -16.35
CA THR A 23 -4.36 28.98 -16.17
C THR A 23 -4.13 27.65 -16.90
N LEU A 24 -3.61 27.71 -18.14
CA LEU A 24 -3.31 26.53 -18.93
C LEU A 24 -2.20 25.68 -18.26
N PHE A 25 -1.15 26.34 -17.76
CA PHE A 25 -0.07 25.68 -17.05
C PHE A 25 -0.55 25.07 -15.72
N SER A 26 -1.41 25.77 -14.98
CA SER A 26 -2.01 25.27 -13.74
C SER A 26 -2.82 24.00 -13.99
N MET A 27 -3.65 23.97 -15.03
CA MET A 27 -4.44 22.79 -15.38
C MET A 27 -3.54 21.60 -15.77
N LEU A 28 -2.47 21.84 -16.53
CA LEU A 28 -1.51 20.81 -16.92
C LEU A 28 -0.73 20.27 -15.72
N LEU A 29 -0.31 21.15 -14.80
CA LEU A 29 0.42 20.77 -13.58
C LEU A 29 -0.43 19.87 -12.69
N VAL A 30 -1.74 20.13 -12.58
CA VAL A 30 -2.66 19.24 -11.86
C VAL A 30 -2.63 17.83 -12.45
N PHE A 31 -2.73 17.67 -13.78
CA PHE A 31 -2.59 16.36 -14.42
C PHE A 31 -1.23 15.71 -14.13
N LEU A 32 -0.15 16.49 -14.11
CA LEU A 32 1.19 16.00 -13.79
C LEU A 32 1.27 15.45 -12.36
N ILE A 33 0.68 16.15 -11.37
CA ILE A 33 0.64 15.69 -9.98
C ILE A 33 -0.17 14.40 -9.87
N LEU A 34 -1.34 14.30 -10.52
CA LEU A 34 -2.13 13.07 -10.49
C LEU A 34 -1.36 11.89 -11.10
N ALA A 35 -0.67 12.11 -12.23
CA ALA A 35 0.17 11.09 -12.85
C ALA A 35 1.33 10.65 -11.93
N LEU A 36 1.99 11.59 -11.26
CA LEU A 36 3.04 11.31 -10.27
C LEU A 36 2.51 10.51 -9.09
N LEU A 37 1.34 10.86 -8.54
CA LEU A 37 0.72 10.10 -7.45
C LEU A 37 0.43 8.66 -7.89
N MET A 38 -0.12 8.47 -9.10
CA MET A 38 -0.37 7.14 -9.65
C MET A 38 0.93 6.34 -9.82
N PHE A 39 1.99 6.99 -10.32
CA PHE A 39 3.31 6.38 -10.48
C PHE A 39 3.91 5.94 -9.14
N ILE A 40 3.85 6.81 -8.12
CA ILE A 40 4.36 6.51 -6.77
C ILE A 40 3.57 5.35 -6.15
N ILE A 41 2.25 5.33 -6.27
CA ILE A 41 1.41 4.22 -5.76
C ILE A 41 1.76 2.92 -6.48
N SER A 42 1.98 2.95 -7.80
CA SER A 42 2.39 1.78 -8.58
C SER A 42 3.76 1.26 -8.14
N LEU A 43 4.73 2.15 -7.92
CA LEU A 43 6.07 1.79 -7.41
C LEU A 43 5.99 1.18 -6.01
N LEU A 44 5.19 1.78 -5.13
CA LEU A 44 5.01 1.30 -3.76
C LEU A 44 4.28 -0.05 -3.73
N ASN A 45 3.31 -0.26 -4.63
CA ASN A 45 2.62 -1.54 -4.77
C ASN A 45 3.54 -2.63 -5.33
N TYR A 46 4.47 -2.28 -6.23
CA TYR A 46 5.48 -3.21 -6.73
C TYR A 46 6.52 -3.59 -5.66
N ALA A 47 6.89 -2.65 -4.79
CA ALA A 47 7.81 -2.91 -3.67
C ALA A 47 7.15 -3.69 -2.51
N ARG A 48 5.82 -3.81 -2.49
CA ARG A 48 5.14 -4.69 -1.54
C ARG A 48 5.28 -6.13 -2.04
N PRO A 49 5.97 -7.02 -1.30
CA PRO A 49 5.92 -8.44 -1.63
C PRO A 49 4.44 -8.85 -1.58
N ALA A 50 3.94 -9.41 -2.68
CA ALA A 50 2.64 -10.04 -2.70
C ALA A 50 2.62 -11.03 -1.53
N LYS A 51 1.83 -10.72 -0.49
CA LYS A 51 1.64 -11.67 0.61
C LYS A 51 1.17 -12.96 -0.05
N PRO A 52 1.87 -14.09 0.11
CA PRO A 52 1.42 -15.34 -0.48
C PRO A 52 -0.01 -15.53 -0.01
N ALA A 53 -0.93 -15.73 -0.96
CA ALA A 53 -2.31 -16.03 -0.65
C ALA A 53 -2.29 -17.15 0.41
N PRO A 54 -2.91 -16.96 1.58
CA PRO A 54 -2.89 -17.97 2.62
C PRO A 54 -3.49 -19.22 2.00
N LYS A 55 -2.67 -20.27 1.86
CA LYS A 55 -3.19 -21.58 1.51
C LYS A 55 -4.11 -21.95 2.66
N GLU A 56 -5.42 -22.01 2.40
CA GLU A 56 -6.39 -22.31 3.44
C GLU A 56 -5.98 -23.61 4.13
N MET A 57 -5.64 -23.47 5.41
CA MET A 57 -5.26 -24.61 6.22
C MET A 57 -6.54 -25.28 6.68
N ASN A 58 -6.74 -26.51 6.23
CA ASN A 58 -7.85 -27.31 6.71
C ASN A 58 -7.53 -27.85 8.11
N TRP A 59 -8.15 -27.25 9.13
CA TRP A 59 -7.97 -27.63 10.53
C TRP A 59 -8.46 -29.05 10.84
N GLU A 60 -9.32 -29.61 9.99
CA GLU A 60 -9.91 -30.93 10.16
C GLU A 60 -8.95 -32.06 9.76
N GLU A 61 -7.96 -31.77 8.91
CA GLU A 61 -6.91 -32.72 8.51
C GLU A 61 -5.78 -32.84 9.55
N LEU A 62 -5.77 -31.97 10.57
CA LEU A 62 -4.80 -32.00 11.66
C LEU A 62 -5.30 -32.89 12.79
N ASP A 63 -4.45 -33.85 13.18
CA ASP A 63 -4.58 -34.62 14.42
C ASP A 63 -4.78 -33.67 15.62
N GLU A 64 -5.53 -34.12 16.62
CA GLU A 64 -5.89 -33.31 17.79
C GLU A 64 -4.64 -32.76 18.52
N ASP A 65 -3.64 -33.62 18.73
CA ASP A 65 -2.37 -33.22 19.33
C ASP A 65 -1.60 -32.19 18.49
N ALA A 66 -1.64 -32.33 17.16
CA ALA A 66 -0.97 -31.41 16.24
C ALA A 66 -1.65 -30.03 16.24
N ARG A 67 -2.98 -29.98 16.41
CA ARG A 67 -3.76 -28.75 16.53
C ARG A 67 -3.43 -28.01 17.81
N VAL A 68 -3.40 -28.72 18.95
CA VAL A 68 -3.02 -28.14 20.24
C VAL A 68 -1.58 -27.62 20.19
N ALA A 69 -0.65 -28.40 19.64
CA ALA A 69 0.75 -27.97 19.50
C ALA A 69 0.89 -26.72 18.61
N ALA A 70 0.15 -26.65 17.50
CA ALA A 70 0.15 -25.48 16.63
C ALA A 70 -0.36 -24.23 17.37
N LEU A 71 -1.42 -24.36 18.17
CA LEU A 71 -1.97 -23.25 18.95
C LEU A 71 -0.99 -22.79 20.04
N VAL A 72 -0.41 -23.71 20.81
CA VAL A 72 0.59 -23.38 21.84
C VAL A 72 1.79 -22.68 21.20
N ALA A 73 2.30 -23.21 20.09
CA ALA A 73 3.42 -22.59 19.37
C ALA A 73 3.08 -21.17 18.86
N THR A 74 1.84 -20.91 18.43
CA THR A 74 1.43 -19.55 18.05
C THR A 74 1.37 -18.60 19.23
N VAL A 75 0.90 -19.06 20.39
CA VAL A 75 0.80 -18.24 21.59
C VAL A 75 2.19 -17.90 22.09
N ASP A 76 3.09 -18.88 22.22
CA ASP A 76 4.48 -18.67 22.63
C ASP A 76 5.18 -17.66 21.71
N TYR A 77 5.00 -17.80 20.40
CA TYR A 77 5.60 -16.89 19.42
C TYR A 77 4.98 -15.49 19.45
N ALA A 78 3.68 -15.37 19.71
CA ALA A 78 2.99 -14.10 19.91
C ALA A 78 3.51 -13.37 21.15
N GLU A 79 3.72 -14.10 22.25
CA GLU A 79 4.23 -13.54 23.50
C GLU A 79 5.68 -13.04 23.36
N GLU A 80 6.53 -13.80 22.65
CA GLU A 80 7.93 -13.41 22.42
C GLU A 80 8.04 -12.17 21.53
N THR A 81 7.25 -12.12 20.45
CA THR A 81 7.32 -11.03 19.46
C THR A 81 6.50 -9.80 19.85
N LYS A 82 5.51 -9.95 20.75
CA LYS A 82 4.52 -8.92 21.12
C LYS A 82 3.80 -8.32 19.92
N GLN A 83 3.64 -9.10 18.85
CA GLN A 83 3.02 -8.70 17.61
C GLN A 83 1.94 -9.72 17.22
N ASP A 84 1.02 -9.25 16.38
CA ASP A 84 -0.09 -10.06 15.92
C ASP A 84 0.41 -11.11 14.89
N VAL A 85 0.31 -12.38 15.25
CA VAL A 85 0.87 -13.50 14.48
C VAL A 85 -0.25 -14.37 13.93
N ARG A 86 -0.17 -14.67 12.62
CA ARG A 86 -1.11 -15.53 11.92
C ARG A 86 -0.38 -16.78 11.44
N LEU A 87 -0.88 -17.94 11.83
CA LEU A 87 -0.39 -19.21 11.33
C LEU A 87 -0.83 -19.42 9.88
N VAL A 88 0.13 -19.66 8.97
CA VAL A 88 -0.13 -19.73 7.52
C VAL A 88 -0.17 -21.18 7.00
N SER A 89 0.66 -22.08 7.51
CA SER A 89 0.58 -23.51 7.16
C SER A 89 1.30 -24.38 8.19
N VAL A 90 0.80 -25.60 8.41
CA VAL A 90 1.51 -26.68 9.11
C VAL A 90 1.94 -27.72 8.09
N LYS A 91 3.23 -28.09 8.08
CA LYS A 91 3.76 -29.15 7.22
C LYS A 91 4.21 -30.34 8.08
N LYS A 92 3.61 -31.51 7.87
CA LYS A 92 4.05 -32.77 8.49
C LYS A 92 5.39 -33.18 7.87
N ILE A 93 6.39 -33.43 8.72
CA ILE A 93 7.69 -33.95 8.30
C ILE A 93 7.73 -35.43 8.66
N THR A 94 7.51 -36.30 7.67
CA THR A 94 7.68 -37.75 7.86
C THR A 94 9.18 -38.06 7.88
N LYS A 95 9.70 -38.55 9.02
CA LYS A 95 11.08 -39.06 9.09
C LYS A 95 11.14 -40.48 8.52
N GLU A 96 11.18 -40.58 7.20
CA GLU A 96 11.53 -41.82 6.51
C GLU A 96 13.05 -41.80 6.22
N GLY A 97 13.88 -41.97 7.27
CA GLY A 97 15.33 -41.90 7.06
C GLY A 97 16.24 -41.78 8.29
N ARG A 98 15.94 -42.46 9.40
CA ARG A 98 16.99 -42.82 10.38
C ARG A 98 16.84 -44.30 10.73
N LYS A 99 17.62 -45.12 10.03
CA LYS A 99 18.09 -46.41 10.54
C LYS A 99 19.27 -46.14 11.47
#